data_AF-A0A925X9F9-F1
#
_entry.id   AF-A0A925X9F9-F1
#
_cell.length_a   1.000
_cell.length_b   1.000
_cell.length_c   1.000
_cell.angle_alpha   90.00
_cell.angle_beta   90.00
_cell.angle_gamma   90.00
#
_symmetry.space_group_name_H-M   'P 1'
#
loop_
_entity.id
_entity.type
_entity.pdbx_description
1 polymer ?
#
loop_
_entity_poly.entity_id
_entity_poly.type
_entity_poly.pdbx_seq_one_letter_code
_entity_poly.pdbx_strand_id
1 'polypeptide(L)'
;MKILVINCGSSSVKADLLDTATSQNLFSCKIDRISDKNPLLSFSDTSEKVLLPESGYEKSLSAAFEHMKNKAVFSDLKGIGHRIVHGGSQMSEPVIIDAMVEQEIERLFILAPLHNPVNLTGVRLAKQFFPDIPHVAVFDTAFHHTLPKRASLYALPKHLTDKHLLKRYGFHGTSHAYVAGKAAEYLQANLRDLRLITCHLGNGASVCAIEYGRSVETSMGMTPLEGLVMGTRSGDMDAGILFHLAAQENLDIEALNNLLNKESGLLGLTNGLSNDMRDIEKRAAEGDENCREAINIFSHRLRKYIGAYAAVMGGVDAIVFTAGIGENSATIRHRVSQRLEFLGAILDEDENREIQVSDNQPVMDISARHSRCKILVIATDEELAIARLSAKEILENRHLDGKKAIPIAVSARHVHLTQETVEELFGAGYQLTVRNPLSQPGQFACNETVTLVGPKNKLEKVRILGPVRSKNQVEISRTDEFFLGIDAPVRESGHTENSPGLTLIGSENHKVTLKEGAICAWRHIHMHPDDAEIFGVADKDIVEVEVNNSERSLIFGDVLIRVSDKFKLEMHIDTDEANAAEINSGFIGELHETDASGSLRKKKLN
;
A
#
# COMPACT_ATOMS: atom_id res chain seq x y z
N MET A 1 1.21 3.76 -22.82
CA MET A 1 1.02 5.23 -22.60
C MET A 1 2.38 5.85 -22.42
N LYS A 2 2.65 7.01 -23.03
CA LYS A 2 3.92 7.72 -22.84
C LYS A 2 3.88 8.54 -21.55
N ILE A 3 4.74 8.19 -20.60
CA ILE A 3 4.85 8.84 -19.29
C ILE A 3 6.26 9.41 -19.14
N LEU A 4 6.36 10.68 -18.79
CA LEU A 4 7.63 11.30 -18.40
C LEU A 4 7.85 11.08 -16.91
N VAL A 5 8.91 10.38 -16.54
CA VAL A 5 9.31 10.17 -15.15
C VAL A 5 10.39 11.16 -14.79
N ILE A 6 10.22 11.88 -13.66
CA ILE A 6 11.16 12.89 -13.17
C ILE A 6 11.63 12.49 -11.78
N ASN A 7 12.95 12.41 -11.62
CA ASN A 7 13.63 12.14 -10.36
C ASN A 7 14.56 13.32 -10.02
N CYS A 8 14.11 14.17 -9.11
CA CYS A 8 14.83 15.36 -8.67
C CYS A 8 15.66 15.08 -7.42
N GLY A 9 16.99 14.98 -7.55
CA GLY A 9 17.93 14.91 -6.44
C GLY A 9 18.64 16.24 -6.20
N SER A 10 19.22 16.42 -5.01
CA SER A 10 19.89 17.67 -4.61
C SER A 10 21.12 18.02 -5.47
N SER A 11 21.76 17.03 -6.10
CA SER A 11 22.95 17.19 -6.95
C SER A 11 22.71 16.89 -8.42
N SER A 12 21.61 16.21 -8.76
CA SER A 12 21.32 15.78 -10.12
C SER A 12 19.83 15.54 -10.34
N VAL A 13 19.38 15.72 -11.58
CA VAL A 13 18.01 15.39 -12.01
C VAL A 13 18.08 14.40 -13.15
N LYS A 14 17.21 13.39 -13.13
CA LYS A 14 17.01 12.46 -14.24
C LYS A 14 15.57 12.59 -14.73
N ALA A 15 15.38 12.56 -16.04
CA ALA A 15 14.07 12.53 -16.66
C ALA A 15 14.04 11.51 -17.80
N ASP A 16 13.13 10.55 -17.74
CA ASP A 16 12.98 9.47 -18.71
C ASP A 16 11.56 9.45 -19.27
N LEU A 17 11.41 9.40 -20.60
CA LEU A 17 10.13 9.26 -21.27
C LEU A 17 9.93 7.81 -21.66
N LEU A 18 9.02 7.12 -20.97
CA LEU A 18 8.79 5.69 -21.19
C LEU A 18 7.44 5.43 -21.83
N ASP A 19 7.39 4.47 -22.76
CA ASP A 19 6.13 3.89 -23.19
C ASP A 19 5.82 2.66 -22.33
N THR A 20 4.81 2.80 -21.48
CA THR A 20 4.38 1.73 -20.56
C THR A 20 3.81 0.50 -21.27
N ALA A 21 3.38 0.60 -22.52
CA ALA A 21 2.85 -0.54 -23.28
C ALA A 21 3.98 -1.44 -23.81
N THR A 22 5.07 -0.84 -24.30
CA THR A 22 6.22 -1.56 -24.87
C THR A 22 7.38 -1.70 -23.89
N SER A 23 7.30 -1.02 -22.74
CA SER A 23 8.38 -0.88 -21.76
C SER A 23 9.65 -0.23 -22.29
N GLN A 24 9.57 0.49 -23.42
CA GLN A 24 10.72 1.15 -24.03
C GLN A 24 10.94 2.53 -23.42
N ASN A 25 12.21 2.84 -23.13
CA ASN A 25 12.66 4.21 -22.87
C ASN A 25 12.87 4.93 -24.20
N LEU A 26 12.03 5.91 -24.49
CA LEU A 26 12.03 6.67 -25.75
C LEU A 26 12.98 7.87 -25.71
N PHE A 27 13.32 8.37 -24.52
CA PHE A 27 14.17 9.54 -24.35
C PHE A 27 14.64 9.64 -22.89
N SER A 28 15.92 9.91 -22.70
CA SER A 28 16.51 10.17 -21.38
C SER A 28 17.20 11.52 -21.37
N CYS A 29 17.12 12.17 -20.22
CA CYS A 29 17.75 13.43 -19.91
C CYS A 29 18.37 13.32 -18.51
N LYS A 30 19.58 13.87 -18.37
CA LYS A 30 20.25 13.97 -17.07
C LYS A 30 20.89 15.35 -16.92
N ILE A 31 20.63 15.97 -15.78
CA ILE A 31 21.31 17.18 -15.31
C ILE A 31 22.27 16.76 -14.21
N ASP A 32 23.56 16.84 -14.47
CA ASP A 32 24.60 16.65 -13.46
C ASP A 32 24.97 17.99 -12.82
N ARG A 33 25.31 17.96 -11.53
CA ARG A 33 25.81 19.12 -10.79
C ARG A 33 24.87 20.32 -10.83
N ILE A 34 23.56 20.06 -10.72
CA ILE A 34 22.51 21.07 -10.89
C ILE A 34 22.60 22.23 -9.87
N SER A 35 23.19 21.97 -8.70
CA SER A 35 23.39 22.94 -7.64
C SER A 35 24.79 23.58 -7.64
N ASP A 36 25.69 23.14 -8.53
CA ASP A 36 27.06 23.64 -8.60
C ASP A 36 27.20 24.74 -9.67
N LYS A 37 28.43 25.24 -9.84
CA LYS A 37 28.76 26.31 -10.78
C LYS A 37 28.56 25.95 -12.26
N ASN A 38 28.63 24.66 -12.59
CA ASN A 38 28.61 24.17 -13.98
C ASN A 38 27.58 23.04 -14.15
N PRO A 39 26.28 23.34 -14.06
CA PRO A 39 25.23 22.37 -14.28
C PRO A 39 25.24 21.91 -15.74
N LEU A 40 25.30 20.60 -15.93
CA LEU A 40 25.50 20.01 -17.25
C LEU A 40 24.30 19.15 -17.64
N LEU A 41 23.58 19.58 -18.66
CA LEU A 41 22.48 18.84 -19.27
C LEU A 41 23.00 17.92 -20.38
N SER A 42 22.54 16.68 -20.36
CA SER A 42 22.86 15.64 -21.34
C SER A 42 21.60 14.88 -21.73
N PHE A 43 21.57 14.41 -22.97
CA PHE A 43 20.44 13.65 -23.53
C PHE A 43 20.93 12.30 -24.06
N SER A 44 20.05 11.31 -24.14
CA SER A 44 20.39 10.01 -24.75
C SER A 44 20.38 10.03 -26.28
N ASP A 45 19.67 10.98 -26.90
CA ASP A 45 19.51 11.07 -28.35
C ASP A 45 20.64 11.84 -29.05
N THR A 46 21.55 12.47 -28.30
CA THR A 46 22.68 13.23 -28.83
C THR A 46 23.89 13.16 -27.88
N SER A 47 25.10 13.26 -28.44
CA SER A 47 26.32 13.43 -27.64
C SER A 47 26.51 14.86 -27.13
N GLU A 48 25.65 15.79 -27.55
CA GLU A 48 25.70 17.19 -27.15
C GLU A 48 25.41 17.34 -25.64
N LYS A 49 26.25 18.14 -24.99
CA LYS A 49 26.10 18.52 -23.59
C LYS A 49 25.88 20.02 -23.52
N VAL A 50 24.79 20.42 -22.87
CA VAL A 50 24.42 21.82 -22.74
C VAL A 50 24.80 22.31 -21.35
N LEU A 51 25.63 23.35 -21.28
CA LEU A 51 25.93 24.03 -20.02
C LEU A 51 24.72 24.92 -19.66
N LEU A 52 24.10 24.64 -18.53
CA LEU A 52 22.95 25.41 -18.05
C LEU A 52 23.42 26.68 -17.31
N PRO A 53 22.56 27.71 -17.21
CA PRO A 53 22.93 28.95 -16.54
C PRO A 53 23.25 28.75 -15.05
N GLU A 54 24.41 29.23 -14.59
CA GLU A 54 24.81 29.25 -13.17
C GLU A 54 23.93 30.23 -12.36
N SER A 55 22.74 29.77 -11.99
CA SER A 55 21.71 30.66 -11.46
C SER A 55 20.81 30.02 -10.40
N GLY A 56 21.23 28.86 -9.89
CA GLY A 56 20.53 28.10 -8.85
C GLY A 56 19.72 26.92 -9.40
N TYR A 57 19.28 26.05 -8.48
CA TYR A 57 18.60 24.79 -8.78
C TYR A 57 17.37 24.99 -9.69
N GLU A 58 16.47 25.90 -9.29
CA GLU A 58 15.21 26.15 -9.99
C GLU A 58 15.42 26.64 -11.42
N LYS A 59 16.31 27.62 -11.62
CA LYS A 59 16.56 28.18 -12.95
C LYS A 59 17.24 27.17 -13.88
N SER A 60 18.16 26.35 -13.35
CA SER A 60 18.79 25.27 -14.11
C SER A 60 17.74 24.22 -14.52
N LEU A 61 16.86 23.83 -13.61
CA LEU A 61 15.79 22.88 -13.90
C LEU A 61 14.78 23.44 -14.91
N SER A 62 14.38 24.70 -14.78
CA SER A 62 13.51 25.38 -15.74
C SER A 62 14.13 25.46 -17.13
N ALA A 63 15.42 25.80 -17.23
CA ALA A 63 16.13 25.80 -18.52
C ALA A 63 16.14 24.41 -19.17
N ALA A 64 16.34 23.35 -18.37
CA ALA A 64 16.27 21.99 -18.88
C ALA A 64 14.86 21.59 -19.35
N PHE A 65 13.79 21.99 -18.64
CA PHE A 65 12.42 21.77 -19.10
C PHE A 65 12.11 22.52 -20.40
N GLU A 66 12.61 23.74 -20.59
CA GLU A 66 12.48 24.47 -21.84
C GLU A 66 13.15 23.74 -23.01
N HIS A 67 14.36 23.19 -22.79
CA HIS A 67 15.04 22.36 -23.78
C HIS A 67 14.29 21.06 -24.11
N MET A 68 13.57 20.48 -23.14
CA MET A 68 12.83 19.23 -23.33
C MET A 68 11.47 19.44 -23.99
N LYS A 69 10.66 20.38 -23.50
CA LYS A 69 9.23 20.56 -23.87
C LYS A 69 9.01 20.71 -25.37
N ASN A 70 9.95 21.34 -26.08
CA ASN A 70 9.84 21.63 -27.51
C ASN A 70 10.28 20.46 -28.42
N LYS A 71 10.82 19.35 -27.86
CA LYS A 71 11.20 18.17 -28.65
C LYS A 71 9.96 17.40 -29.11
N ALA A 72 9.96 16.96 -30.37
CA ALA A 72 8.83 16.23 -30.98
C ALA A 72 8.44 14.93 -30.24
N VAL A 73 9.39 14.32 -29.52
CA VAL A 73 9.16 13.09 -28.75
C VAL A 73 8.09 13.26 -27.65
N PHE A 74 7.85 14.49 -27.18
CA PHE A 74 6.86 14.82 -26.15
C PHE A 74 5.44 15.12 -26.68
N SER A 75 5.22 15.09 -28.00
CA SER A 75 3.93 15.44 -28.64
C SER A 75 2.74 14.57 -28.23
N ASP A 76 2.97 13.38 -27.67
CA ASP A 76 1.94 12.44 -27.20
C ASP A 76 2.10 12.07 -25.72
N LEU A 77 2.65 12.99 -24.93
CA LEU A 77 2.79 12.81 -23.48
C LEU A 77 1.41 12.66 -22.82
N LYS A 78 1.21 11.60 -22.03
CA LYS A 78 -0.07 11.30 -21.36
C LYS A 78 -0.07 11.53 -19.85
N GLY A 79 1.11 11.69 -19.25
CA GLY A 79 1.26 11.87 -17.81
C GLY A 79 2.71 12.13 -17.42
N ILE A 80 2.91 12.65 -16.21
CA ILE A 80 4.22 12.86 -15.62
C ILE A 80 4.28 12.21 -14.24
N GLY A 81 5.14 11.22 -14.07
CA GLY A 81 5.42 10.59 -12.77
C GLY A 81 6.57 11.28 -12.05
N HIS A 82 6.37 11.66 -10.79
CA HIS A 82 7.38 12.29 -9.95
C HIS A 82 7.80 11.31 -8.86
N ARG A 83 9.10 11.02 -8.78
CA ARG A 83 9.64 10.30 -7.64
C ARG A 83 9.69 11.22 -6.42
N ILE A 84 8.97 10.86 -5.38
CA ILE A 84 8.98 11.56 -4.09
C ILE A 84 9.63 10.65 -3.05
N VAL A 85 10.62 11.16 -2.31
CA VAL A 85 11.38 10.30 -1.39
C VAL A 85 10.55 9.84 -0.19
N HIS A 86 9.70 10.70 0.37
CA HIS A 86 8.98 10.38 1.60
C HIS A 86 7.48 10.70 1.51
N GLY A 87 6.63 9.67 1.63
CA GLY A 87 5.16 9.77 1.63
C GLY A 87 4.51 9.82 3.02
N GLY A 88 5.30 9.65 4.08
CA GLY A 88 4.77 9.73 5.44
C GLY A 88 3.89 8.54 5.77
N SER A 89 2.88 8.73 6.62
CA SER A 89 1.95 7.64 6.98
C SER A 89 0.71 7.60 6.10
N GLN A 90 0.43 8.66 5.35
CA GLN A 90 -0.82 8.84 4.61
C GLN A 90 -0.70 8.57 3.11
N MET A 91 0.48 8.77 2.51
CA MET A 91 0.70 8.54 1.08
C MET A 91 1.30 7.16 0.83
N SER A 92 0.46 6.13 0.94
CA SER A 92 0.83 4.72 0.78
C SER A 92 0.82 4.23 -0.66
N GLU A 93 0.29 5.01 -1.59
CA GLU A 93 0.06 4.64 -2.99
C GLU A 93 0.43 5.82 -3.92
N PRO A 94 0.61 5.59 -5.23
CA PRO A 94 0.69 6.67 -6.21
C PRO A 94 -0.54 7.58 -6.13
N VAL A 95 -0.37 8.89 -6.26
CA VAL A 95 -1.51 9.84 -6.22
C VAL A 95 -1.39 10.89 -7.31
N ILE A 96 -2.51 11.28 -7.93
CA ILE A 96 -2.54 12.48 -8.77
C ILE A 96 -2.26 13.72 -7.92
N ILE A 97 -1.33 14.57 -8.38
CA ILE A 97 -0.86 15.74 -7.65
C ILE A 97 -1.81 16.93 -7.85
N ASP A 98 -2.57 17.22 -6.80
CA ASP A 98 -3.32 18.46 -6.63
C ASP A 98 -2.68 19.38 -5.56
N ALA A 99 -3.38 20.45 -5.19
CA ALA A 99 -2.90 21.38 -4.18
C ALA A 99 -2.81 20.76 -2.76
N MET A 100 -3.67 19.80 -2.44
CA MET A 100 -3.67 19.12 -1.13
C MET A 100 -2.48 18.17 -1.02
N VAL A 101 -2.17 17.42 -2.08
CA VAL A 101 -0.99 16.55 -2.18
C VAL A 101 0.29 17.37 -2.04
N GLU A 102 0.39 18.52 -2.70
CA GLU A 102 1.55 19.41 -2.56
C GLU A 102 1.75 19.90 -1.11
N GLN A 103 0.67 20.29 -0.44
CA GLN A 103 0.72 20.71 0.97
C GLN A 103 1.15 19.56 1.89
N GLU A 104 0.69 18.34 1.64
CA GLU A 104 1.08 17.20 2.44
C GLU A 104 2.56 16.83 2.21
N ILE A 105 3.06 16.88 0.96
CA ILE A 105 4.50 16.70 0.69
C ILE A 105 5.33 17.75 1.43
N GLU A 106 4.87 19.01 1.49
CA GLU A 106 5.52 20.10 2.22
C GLU A 106 5.53 19.86 3.74
N ARG A 107 4.43 19.34 4.32
CA ARG A 107 4.37 18.94 5.73
C ARG A 107 5.39 17.86 6.06
N LEU A 108 5.72 16.99 5.10
CA LEU A 108 6.67 15.90 5.25
C LEU A 108 8.14 16.31 5.09
N PHE A 109 8.44 17.60 4.83
CA PHE A 109 9.81 18.12 4.79
C PHE A 109 10.59 17.82 6.07
N ILE A 110 9.91 17.79 7.22
CA ILE A 110 10.52 17.44 8.50
C ILE A 110 11.09 16.02 8.54
N LEU A 111 10.53 15.09 7.76
CA LEU A 111 10.98 13.70 7.70
C LEU A 111 12.10 13.48 6.67
N ALA A 112 12.12 14.28 5.60
CA ALA A 112 13.12 14.18 4.53
C ALA A 112 13.58 15.56 4.02
N PRO A 113 14.26 16.37 4.87
CA PRO A 113 14.54 17.79 4.59
C PRO A 113 15.50 18.01 3.42
N LEU A 114 16.34 17.01 3.10
CA LEU A 114 17.28 17.09 1.98
C LEU A 114 16.68 16.64 0.65
N HIS A 115 15.49 16.04 0.65
CA HIS A 115 14.92 15.37 -0.51
C HIS A 115 13.55 15.91 -0.91
N ASN A 116 12.56 15.87 -0.01
CA ASN A 116 11.19 16.28 -0.33
C ASN A 116 11.09 17.74 -0.84
N PRO A 117 11.84 18.73 -0.30
CA PRO A 117 11.81 20.09 -0.86
C PRO A 117 12.24 20.14 -2.32
N VAL A 118 13.32 19.44 -2.65
CA VAL A 118 13.85 19.36 -4.02
C VAL A 118 12.88 18.62 -4.95
N ASN A 119 12.23 17.57 -4.45
CA ASN A 119 11.19 16.86 -5.20
C ASN A 119 9.99 17.78 -5.51
N LEU A 120 9.48 18.51 -4.51
CA LEU A 120 8.32 19.40 -4.67
C LEU A 120 8.63 20.60 -5.58
N THR A 121 9.83 21.16 -5.52
CA THR A 121 10.29 22.16 -6.49
C THR A 121 10.24 21.62 -7.92
N GLY A 122 10.69 20.37 -8.13
CA GLY A 122 10.59 19.70 -9.43
C GLY A 122 9.15 19.54 -9.92
N VAL A 123 8.24 19.13 -9.03
CA VAL A 123 6.80 19.01 -9.30
C VAL A 123 6.23 20.35 -9.75
N ARG A 124 6.43 21.41 -8.95
CA ARG A 124 5.87 22.74 -9.20
C ARG A 124 6.38 23.32 -10.52
N LEU A 125 7.67 23.18 -10.82
CA LEU A 125 8.24 23.62 -12.09
C LEU A 125 7.68 22.81 -13.26
N ALA A 126 7.64 21.48 -13.17
CA ALA A 126 7.09 20.66 -14.24
C ALA A 126 5.63 21.02 -14.55
N LYS A 127 4.79 21.33 -13.54
CA LYS A 127 3.40 21.78 -13.72
C LYS A 127 3.30 23.10 -14.48
N GLN A 128 4.29 24.00 -14.37
CA GLN A 128 4.33 25.23 -15.17
C GLN A 128 4.62 24.94 -16.65
N PHE A 129 5.48 23.96 -16.94
CA PHE A 129 5.83 23.60 -18.31
C PHE A 129 4.80 22.67 -18.97
N PHE A 130 4.13 21.81 -18.21
CA PHE A 130 3.17 20.82 -18.70
C PHE A 130 1.80 20.94 -17.97
N PRO A 131 1.13 22.10 -18.01
CA PRO A 131 -0.03 22.38 -17.17
C PRO A 131 -1.26 21.49 -17.44
N ASP A 132 -1.43 21.04 -18.68
CA ASP A 132 -2.59 20.26 -19.12
C ASP A 132 -2.38 18.74 -19.00
N ILE A 133 -1.22 18.30 -18.49
CA ILE A 133 -0.86 16.89 -18.35
C ILE A 133 -1.06 16.49 -16.89
N PRO A 134 -1.63 15.31 -16.58
CA PRO A 134 -1.73 14.85 -15.20
C PRO A 134 -0.35 14.54 -14.61
N HIS A 135 -0.10 15.05 -13.41
CA HIS A 135 1.09 14.77 -12.61
C HIS A 135 0.76 13.74 -11.53
N VAL A 136 1.59 12.73 -11.36
CA VAL A 136 1.42 11.69 -10.33
C VAL A 136 2.65 11.69 -9.43
N ALA A 137 2.46 11.65 -8.11
CA ALA A 137 3.52 11.42 -7.14
C ALA A 137 3.62 9.94 -6.85
N VAL A 138 4.82 9.37 -6.94
CA VAL A 138 5.14 7.98 -6.56
C VAL A 138 6.17 8.01 -5.44
N PHE A 139 5.81 7.44 -4.29
CA PHE A 139 6.59 7.57 -3.07
C PHE A 139 7.51 6.36 -2.84
N ASP A 140 8.79 6.60 -2.56
CA ASP A 140 9.76 5.54 -2.25
C ASP A 140 9.39 4.73 -0.99
N THR A 141 8.60 5.32 -0.09
CA THR A 141 8.12 4.70 1.15
C THR A 141 6.88 3.83 0.93
N ALA A 142 6.13 4.02 -0.16
CA ALA A 142 4.79 3.46 -0.39
C ALA A 142 4.73 1.94 -0.19
N PHE A 143 5.63 1.21 -0.83
CA PHE A 143 5.67 -0.26 -0.77
C PHE A 143 5.80 -0.81 0.67
N HIS A 144 6.44 -0.04 1.55
CA HIS A 144 6.71 -0.43 2.93
C HIS A 144 5.57 -0.06 3.90
N HIS A 145 4.46 0.53 3.46
CA HIS A 145 3.30 0.77 4.33
C HIS A 145 2.67 -0.52 4.87
N THR A 146 2.96 -1.66 4.24
CA THR A 146 2.54 -2.98 4.70
C THR A 146 3.34 -3.53 5.89
N LEU A 147 4.36 -2.79 6.37
CA LEU A 147 5.15 -3.18 7.53
C LEU A 147 4.27 -3.37 8.78
N PRO A 148 4.30 -4.54 9.44
CA PRO A 148 3.56 -4.74 10.68
C PRO A 148 4.12 -3.86 11.80
N LYS A 149 3.30 -3.52 12.80
CA LYS A 149 3.70 -2.67 13.96
C LYS A 149 4.99 -3.16 14.65
N ARG A 150 5.21 -4.48 14.69
CA ARG A 150 6.41 -5.11 15.27
C ARG A 150 7.72 -4.78 14.52
N ALA A 151 7.63 -4.46 13.23
CA ALA A 151 8.76 -4.09 12.38
C ALA A 151 8.88 -2.56 12.21
N SER A 152 7.75 -1.85 12.27
CA SER A 152 7.73 -0.40 12.04
C SER A 152 8.00 0.45 13.29
N LEU A 153 7.70 -0.02 14.51
CA LEU A 153 7.87 0.79 15.72
C LEU A 153 9.27 0.66 16.32
N TYR A 154 9.88 1.81 16.66
CA TYR A 154 11.08 1.83 17.50
C TYR A 154 10.70 1.67 18.98
N ALA A 155 11.60 1.08 19.76
CA ALA A 155 11.47 0.93 21.21
C ALA A 155 11.73 2.26 21.97
N LEU A 156 10.94 3.29 21.64
CA LEU A 156 10.98 4.62 22.22
C LEU A 156 9.71 4.91 23.03
N PRO A 157 9.71 5.91 23.93
CA PRO A 157 8.51 6.34 24.62
C PRO A 157 7.38 6.70 23.64
N LYS A 158 6.23 6.03 23.76
CA LYS A 158 5.12 6.12 22.80
C LYS A 158 4.63 7.55 22.53
N HIS A 159 4.61 8.41 23.55
CA HIS A 159 4.21 9.81 23.38
C HIS A 159 5.13 10.59 22.42
N LEU A 160 6.42 10.25 22.35
CA LEU A 160 7.37 10.88 21.41
C LEU A 160 7.20 10.31 20.00
N THR A 161 7.03 8.99 19.89
CA THR A 161 6.82 8.35 18.58
C THR A 161 5.54 8.85 17.91
N ASP A 162 4.46 8.98 18.67
CA ASP A 162 3.17 9.43 18.15
C ASP A 162 3.22 10.93 17.78
N LYS A 163 3.84 11.77 18.63
CA LYS A 163 3.96 13.23 18.39
C LYS A 163 4.84 13.58 17.20
N HIS A 164 5.95 12.86 17.02
CA HIS A 164 6.98 13.18 16.02
C HIS A 164 6.98 12.22 14.83
N LEU A 165 5.99 11.33 14.74
CA LEU A 165 5.86 10.33 13.67
C LEU A 165 7.12 9.43 13.56
N LEU A 166 7.72 9.08 14.70
CA LEU A 166 8.96 8.28 14.73
C LEU A 166 8.62 6.81 14.54
N LYS A 167 8.83 6.33 13.32
CA LYS A 167 8.72 4.92 12.96
C LYS A 167 9.63 4.62 11.78
N ARG A 168 9.86 3.34 11.51
CA ARG A 168 10.47 2.88 10.27
C ARG A 168 9.49 3.10 9.12
N TYR A 169 9.96 3.82 8.11
CA TYR A 169 9.25 4.02 6.84
C TYR A 169 9.83 3.10 5.76
N GLY A 170 11.16 3.01 5.67
CA GLY A 170 11.83 2.27 4.60
C GLY A 170 11.86 3.03 3.27
N PHE A 171 12.85 2.73 2.43
CA PHE A 171 13.04 3.37 1.12
C PHE A 171 13.53 2.35 0.08
N HIS A 172 13.64 2.80 -1.17
CA HIS A 172 13.77 1.95 -2.35
C HIS A 172 12.55 1.04 -2.57
N GLY A 173 11.37 1.44 -2.08
CA GLY A 173 10.14 0.65 -2.18
C GLY A 173 9.77 0.33 -3.63
N THR A 174 9.90 1.29 -4.54
CA THR A 174 9.65 1.10 -5.98
C THR A 174 10.58 0.03 -6.57
N SER A 175 11.88 0.07 -6.24
CA SER A 175 12.84 -0.94 -6.71
C SER A 175 12.54 -2.32 -6.14
N HIS A 176 12.32 -2.42 -4.81
CA HIS A 176 11.99 -3.68 -4.15
C HIS A 176 10.72 -4.32 -4.72
N ALA A 177 9.65 -3.53 -4.93
CA ALA A 177 8.42 -3.98 -5.54
C ALA A 177 8.64 -4.49 -6.98
N TYR A 178 9.40 -3.73 -7.77
CA TYR A 178 9.70 -4.08 -9.16
C TYR A 178 10.46 -5.41 -9.27
N VAL A 179 11.56 -5.56 -8.53
CA VAL A 179 12.38 -6.78 -8.62
C VAL A 179 11.69 -7.98 -7.97
N ALA A 180 10.80 -7.78 -7.00
CA ALA A 180 9.95 -8.84 -6.47
C ALA A 180 8.96 -9.35 -7.53
N GLY A 181 8.33 -8.46 -8.29
CA GLY A 181 7.48 -8.82 -9.42
C GLY A 181 8.25 -9.61 -10.49
N LYS A 182 9.47 -9.15 -10.84
CA LYS A 182 10.34 -9.86 -11.79
C LYS A 182 10.81 -11.22 -11.29
N ALA A 183 11.10 -11.34 -10.00
CA ALA A 183 11.42 -12.63 -9.39
C ALA A 183 10.22 -13.60 -9.48
N ALA A 184 9.00 -13.13 -9.18
CA ALA A 184 7.79 -13.94 -9.29
C ALA A 184 7.51 -14.40 -10.73
N GLU A 185 7.65 -13.50 -11.71
CA GLU A 185 7.56 -13.81 -13.14
C GLU A 185 8.56 -14.92 -13.54
N TYR A 186 9.82 -14.79 -13.11
CA TYR A 186 10.88 -15.76 -13.40
C TYR A 186 10.60 -17.13 -12.76
N LEU A 187 10.15 -17.13 -11.50
CA LEU A 187 9.80 -18.34 -10.75
C LEU A 187 8.49 -19.00 -11.22
N GLN A 188 7.75 -18.35 -12.13
CA GLN A 188 6.44 -18.80 -12.63
C GLN A 188 5.44 -19.06 -11.48
N ALA A 189 5.50 -18.21 -10.46
CA ALA A 189 4.67 -18.31 -9.26
C ALA A 189 3.96 -16.98 -8.99
N ASN A 190 2.82 -17.03 -8.31
CA ASN A 190 2.19 -15.80 -7.84
C ASN A 190 3.06 -15.19 -6.75
N LEU A 191 3.27 -13.87 -6.79
CA LEU A 191 4.01 -13.15 -5.75
C LEU A 191 3.40 -13.37 -4.35
N ARG A 192 2.09 -13.64 -4.27
CA ARG A 192 1.37 -13.98 -3.03
C ARG A 192 1.69 -15.36 -2.45
N ASP A 193 2.43 -16.20 -3.18
CA ASP A 193 2.85 -17.53 -2.72
C ASP A 193 4.34 -17.56 -2.33
N LEU A 194 5.05 -16.42 -2.43
CA LEU A 194 6.50 -16.35 -2.31
C LEU A 194 6.97 -15.58 -1.06
N ARG A 195 8.14 -15.98 -0.56
CA ARG A 195 8.97 -15.26 0.42
C ARG A 195 10.28 -14.87 -0.23
N LEU A 196 10.45 -13.57 -0.46
CA LEU A 196 11.60 -13.01 -1.17
C LEU A 196 12.42 -12.13 -0.24
N ILE A 197 13.74 -12.16 -0.39
CA ILE A 197 14.64 -11.17 0.18
C ILE A 197 15.28 -10.40 -0.95
N THR A 198 14.94 -9.12 -1.08
CA THR A 198 15.46 -8.25 -2.14
C THR A 198 16.56 -7.36 -1.58
N CYS A 199 17.73 -7.38 -2.23
CA CYS A 199 18.94 -6.66 -1.84
C CYS A 199 19.22 -5.59 -2.90
N HIS A 200 18.73 -4.37 -2.67
CA HIS A 200 19.04 -3.21 -3.50
C HIS A 200 20.38 -2.65 -3.05
N LEU A 201 21.44 -2.88 -3.83
CA LEU A 201 22.80 -2.51 -3.48
C LEU A 201 23.33 -1.46 -4.45
N GLY A 202 23.14 -0.18 -4.13
CA GLY A 202 23.71 0.94 -4.86
C GLY A 202 24.63 1.79 -3.98
N ASN A 203 24.80 3.06 -4.34
CA ASN A 203 25.45 4.04 -3.46
C ASN A 203 24.65 4.24 -2.16
N GLY A 204 23.32 4.17 -2.25
CA GLY A 204 22.45 3.83 -1.12
C GLY A 204 22.07 2.34 -1.21
N ALA A 205 21.99 1.66 -0.08
CA ALA A 205 21.72 0.23 -0.07
C ALA A 205 20.65 -0.13 0.97
N SER A 206 19.68 -0.98 0.59
CA SER A 206 18.69 -1.53 1.51
C SER A 206 18.32 -2.97 1.19
N VAL A 207 17.87 -3.68 2.22
CA VAL A 207 17.29 -5.03 2.11
C VAL A 207 15.81 -4.93 2.43
N CYS A 208 14.96 -5.69 1.75
CA CYS A 208 13.55 -5.85 2.08
C CYS A 208 13.19 -7.33 2.19
N ALA A 209 12.42 -7.69 3.20
CA ALA A 209 11.77 -8.98 3.34
C ALA A 209 10.34 -8.86 2.83
N ILE A 210 10.00 -9.65 1.82
CA ILE A 210 8.71 -9.61 1.14
C ILE A 210 8.04 -10.97 1.34
N GLU A 211 6.96 -10.98 2.10
CA GLU A 211 6.18 -12.19 2.39
C GLU A 211 4.80 -12.05 1.76
N TYR A 212 4.46 -12.96 0.86
CA TYR A 212 3.18 -13.00 0.14
C TYR A 212 2.85 -11.67 -0.57
N GLY A 213 3.87 -11.08 -1.21
CA GLY A 213 3.79 -9.81 -1.92
C GLY A 213 3.71 -8.56 -1.07
N ARG A 214 3.89 -8.67 0.25
CA ARG A 214 3.89 -7.54 1.18
C ARG A 214 5.26 -7.33 1.79
N SER A 215 5.71 -6.09 1.90
CA SER A 215 6.92 -5.73 2.63
C SER A 215 6.69 -5.92 4.13
N VAL A 216 7.28 -6.97 4.71
CA VAL A 216 7.15 -7.28 6.14
C VAL A 216 8.34 -6.83 6.97
N GLU A 217 9.48 -6.50 6.34
CA GLU A 217 10.65 -5.91 6.98
C GLU A 217 11.50 -5.12 5.96
N THR A 218 12.22 -4.08 6.38
CA THR A 218 13.12 -3.31 5.51
C THR A 218 14.26 -2.65 6.31
N SER A 219 15.46 -2.59 5.73
CA SER A 219 16.65 -2.26 6.52
C SER A 219 16.76 -0.78 6.85
N MET A 220 16.32 0.09 5.93
CA MET A 220 16.27 1.51 6.18
C MET A 220 15.14 1.85 7.14
N GLY A 221 15.35 2.92 7.90
CA GLY A 221 14.56 3.28 9.06
C GLY A 221 13.52 4.36 8.80
N MET A 222 13.42 5.26 9.78
CA MET A 222 12.81 6.58 9.59
C MET A 222 13.52 7.38 8.49
N THR A 223 14.84 7.20 8.39
CA THR A 223 15.69 7.87 7.39
C THR A 223 16.48 6.82 6.60
N PRO A 224 17.05 7.21 5.45
CA PRO A 224 17.91 6.32 4.65
C PRO A 224 19.27 5.99 5.29
N LEU A 225 19.52 6.37 6.56
CA LEU A 225 20.79 6.17 7.25
C LEU A 225 20.88 4.80 7.95
N GLU A 226 19.78 4.30 8.51
CA GLU A 226 19.76 3.00 9.18
C GLU A 226 19.97 1.86 8.18
N GLY A 227 20.55 0.74 8.63
CA GLY A 227 20.66 -0.47 7.82
C GLY A 227 22.07 -0.81 7.39
N LEU A 228 22.23 -1.02 6.09
CA LEU A 228 23.48 -1.45 5.49
C LEU A 228 24.55 -0.36 5.53
N VAL A 229 25.81 -0.77 5.47
CA VAL A 229 26.90 0.11 5.05
C VAL A 229 26.64 0.55 3.62
N MET A 230 26.79 1.84 3.33
CA MET A 230 26.54 2.40 2.01
C MET A 230 27.78 3.17 1.54
N GLY A 231 27.73 3.89 0.42
CA GLY A 231 28.90 4.61 -0.09
C GLY A 231 29.46 5.63 0.91
N THR A 232 28.61 6.50 1.44
CA THR A 232 29.01 7.55 2.42
C THR A 232 28.21 7.50 3.72
N ARG A 233 27.20 6.64 3.80
CA ARG A 233 26.34 6.50 4.98
C ARG A 233 26.82 5.36 5.88
N SER A 234 26.77 5.60 7.18
CA SER A 234 27.29 4.65 8.18
C SER A 234 26.55 3.31 8.21
N GLY A 235 25.24 3.32 7.97
CA GLY A 235 24.39 2.19 8.33
C GLY A 235 24.23 2.08 9.85
N ASP A 236 23.89 0.88 10.31
CA ASP A 236 23.75 0.53 11.72
C ASP A 236 25.00 0.84 12.55
N MET A 237 24.81 1.58 13.64
CA MET A 237 25.80 1.77 14.70
C MET A 237 25.14 1.89 16.07
N ASP A 238 25.95 1.74 17.12
CA ASP A 238 25.52 2.00 18.49
C ASP A 238 25.25 3.50 18.68
N ALA A 239 24.02 3.84 19.10
CA ALA A 239 23.63 5.22 19.38
C ALA A 239 24.50 5.88 20.47
N GLY A 240 25.10 5.10 21.39
CA GLY A 240 26.05 5.58 22.40
C GLY A 240 27.28 6.27 21.80
N ILE A 241 27.71 5.85 20.61
CA ILE A 241 28.85 6.44 19.88
C ILE A 241 28.58 7.91 19.56
N LEU A 242 27.33 8.26 19.23
CA LEU A 242 26.98 9.65 18.86
C LEU A 242 27.19 10.61 20.04
N PHE A 243 26.77 10.20 21.24
CA PHE A 243 26.99 10.99 22.45
C PHE A 243 28.47 11.08 22.82
N HIS A 244 29.20 9.98 22.64
CA HIS A 244 30.64 9.95 22.90
C HIS A 244 31.38 10.91 21.96
N LEU A 245 31.13 10.84 20.66
CA LEU A 245 31.74 11.73 19.66
C LEU A 245 31.35 13.18 19.87
N ALA A 246 30.07 13.47 20.13
CA ALA A 246 29.61 14.82 20.45
C ALA A 246 30.39 15.41 21.63
N ALA A 247 30.62 14.62 22.68
CA ALA A 247 31.33 15.06 23.86
C ALA A 247 32.85 15.20 23.67
N GLN A 248 33.49 14.25 22.98
CA GLN A 248 34.95 14.24 22.81
C GLN A 248 35.43 15.22 21.74
N GLU A 249 34.72 15.29 20.63
CA GLU A 249 35.09 16.11 19.45
C GLU A 249 34.31 17.43 19.39
N ASN A 250 33.49 17.71 20.41
CA ASN A 250 32.63 18.90 20.51
C ASN A 250 31.76 19.11 19.26
N LEU A 251 31.23 18.02 18.71
CA LEU A 251 30.39 18.03 17.51
C LEU A 251 28.96 18.39 17.86
N ASP A 252 28.37 19.28 17.06
CA ASP A 252 26.94 19.57 17.11
C ASP A 252 26.13 18.60 16.23
N ILE A 253 24.81 18.79 16.20
CA ILE A 253 23.87 17.93 15.46
C ILE A 253 24.16 17.96 13.95
N GLU A 254 24.55 19.11 13.40
CA GLU A 254 24.81 19.26 11.97
C GLU A 254 26.09 18.54 11.58
N ALA A 255 27.15 18.70 12.39
CA ALA A 255 28.42 18.02 12.21
C ALA A 255 28.27 16.49 12.32
N LEU A 256 27.51 15.99 13.31
CA LEU A 256 27.19 14.56 13.41
C LEU A 256 26.39 14.07 12.20
N ASN A 257 25.38 14.82 11.75
CA ASN A 257 24.59 14.45 10.58
C ASN A 257 25.46 14.39 9.32
N ASN A 258 26.39 15.33 9.15
CA ASN A 258 27.33 15.35 8.03
C ASN A 258 28.31 14.17 8.10
N LEU A 259 28.89 13.91 9.27
CA LEU A 259 29.77 12.76 9.52
C LEU A 259 29.08 11.45 9.10
N LEU A 260 27.86 11.22 9.57
CA LEU A 260 27.14 9.96 9.33
C LEU A 260 26.63 9.79 7.91
N ASN A 261 26.30 10.88 7.20
CA ASN A 261 25.72 10.81 5.85
C ASN A 261 26.73 10.98 4.71
N LYS A 262 27.84 11.70 4.94
CA LYS A 262 28.76 12.12 3.87
C LYS A 262 30.19 11.63 4.06
N GLU A 263 30.62 11.33 5.27
CA GLU A 263 32.02 11.00 5.59
C GLU A 263 32.21 9.56 6.08
N SER A 264 31.10 8.82 6.30
CA SER A 264 31.09 7.45 6.82
C SER A 264 31.00 6.42 5.69
N GLY A 265 30.55 5.20 5.99
CA GLY A 265 30.31 4.16 4.99
C GLY A 265 31.60 3.65 4.37
N LEU A 266 31.53 3.23 3.10
CA LEU A 266 32.69 2.80 2.32
C LEU A 266 33.77 3.89 2.23
N LEU A 267 33.38 5.16 2.13
CA LEU A 267 34.31 6.28 2.14
C LEU A 267 35.13 6.34 3.43
N GLY A 268 34.45 6.31 4.58
CA GLY A 268 35.10 6.33 5.88
C GLY A 268 35.97 5.10 6.12
N LEU A 269 35.48 3.91 5.76
CA LEU A 269 36.23 2.65 5.91
C LEU A 269 37.47 2.57 5.04
N THR A 270 37.46 3.24 3.89
CA THR A 270 38.65 3.35 3.02
C THR A 270 39.49 4.58 3.31
N ASN A 271 39.27 5.25 4.45
CA ASN A 271 40.01 6.45 4.86
C ASN A 271 39.96 7.56 3.80
N GLY A 272 38.79 7.79 3.23
CA GLY A 272 38.55 8.84 2.24
C GLY A 272 38.98 8.50 0.80
N LEU A 273 39.43 7.26 0.52
CA LEU A 273 39.92 6.90 -0.81
C LEU A 273 38.81 6.80 -1.86
N SER A 274 37.71 6.11 -1.57
CA SER A 274 36.57 6.00 -2.49
C SER A 274 35.30 5.54 -1.78
N ASN A 275 34.14 5.95 -2.31
CA ASN A 275 32.83 5.42 -1.98
C ASN A 275 32.27 4.49 -3.06
N ASP A 276 32.99 4.29 -4.17
CA ASP A 276 32.58 3.47 -5.31
C ASP A 276 33.13 2.04 -5.17
N MET A 277 32.24 1.06 -5.09
CA MET A 277 32.63 -0.34 -4.91
C MET A 277 33.59 -0.85 -5.99
N ARG A 278 33.49 -0.35 -7.23
CA ARG A 278 34.37 -0.79 -8.34
C ARG A 278 35.83 -0.40 -8.07
N ASP A 279 36.04 0.83 -7.60
CA ASP A 279 37.38 1.32 -7.24
C ASP A 279 37.92 0.57 -6.02
N ILE A 280 37.06 0.31 -5.03
CA ILE A 280 37.41 -0.42 -3.81
C ILE A 280 37.82 -1.86 -4.14
N GLU A 281 37.06 -2.56 -5.00
CA GLU A 281 37.40 -3.92 -5.43
C GLU A 281 38.73 -3.97 -6.17
N LYS A 282 38.98 -3.02 -7.07
CA LYS A 282 40.25 -2.92 -7.79
C LYS A 282 41.42 -2.74 -6.82
N ARG A 283 41.32 -1.80 -5.89
CA ARG A 283 42.37 -1.53 -4.89
C ARG A 283 42.58 -2.71 -3.93
N ALA A 284 41.49 -3.37 -3.52
CA ALA A 284 41.56 -4.57 -2.71
C ALA A 284 42.31 -5.71 -3.43
N ALA A 285 42.12 -5.86 -4.75
CA ALA A 285 42.86 -6.80 -5.58
C ALA A 285 44.36 -6.42 -5.69
N GLU A 286 44.67 -5.13 -5.70
CA GLU A 286 46.05 -4.58 -5.70
C GLU A 286 46.76 -4.66 -4.33
N GLY A 287 46.07 -5.05 -3.26
CA GLY A 287 46.67 -5.25 -1.94
C GLY A 287 46.28 -4.24 -0.86
N ASP A 288 45.32 -3.35 -1.13
CA ASP A 288 44.85 -2.37 -0.14
C ASP A 288 44.01 -3.03 0.96
N GLU A 289 44.54 -3.07 2.19
CA GLU A 289 43.89 -3.70 3.34
C GLU A 289 42.62 -2.97 3.81
N ASN A 290 42.58 -1.64 3.73
CA ASN A 290 41.38 -0.88 4.10
C ASN A 290 40.22 -1.20 3.14
N CYS A 291 40.52 -1.32 1.85
CA CYS A 291 39.53 -1.72 0.84
C CYS A 291 39.06 -3.16 1.05
N ARG A 292 39.95 -4.09 1.41
CA ARG A 292 39.58 -5.48 1.77
C ARG A 292 38.67 -5.51 3.00
N GLU A 293 39.01 -4.76 4.04
CA GLU A 293 38.22 -4.63 5.26
C GLU A 293 36.84 -4.03 4.96
N ALA A 294 36.77 -2.94 4.18
CA ALA A 294 35.52 -2.32 3.78
C ALA A 294 34.56 -3.31 3.10
N ILE A 295 35.07 -4.12 2.16
CA ILE A 295 34.26 -5.14 1.49
C ILE A 295 33.80 -6.23 2.47
N ASN A 296 34.67 -6.67 3.38
CA ASN A 296 34.32 -7.68 4.38
C ASN A 296 33.22 -7.18 5.32
N ILE A 297 33.31 -5.93 5.79
CA ILE A 297 32.29 -5.31 6.64
C ILE A 297 30.97 -5.16 5.89
N PHE A 298 31.00 -4.65 4.65
CA PHE A 298 29.81 -4.53 3.80
C PHE A 298 29.11 -5.88 3.62
N SER A 299 29.86 -6.91 3.22
CA SER A 299 29.35 -8.26 2.97
C SER A 299 28.81 -8.91 4.26
N HIS A 300 29.50 -8.71 5.39
CA HIS A 300 29.07 -9.19 6.70
C HIS A 300 27.71 -8.58 7.11
N ARG A 301 27.57 -7.25 7.00
CA ARG A 301 26.34 -6.54 7.35
C ARG A 301 25.17 -6.99 6.49
N LEU A 302 25.38 -7.11 5.18
CA LEU A 302 24.36 -7.59 4.27
C LEU A 302 23.92 -9.04 4.58
N ARG A 303 24.88 -9.95 4.79
CA ARG A 303 24.55 -11.33 5.19
C ARG A 303 23.78 -11.40 6.51
N LYS A 304 24.10 -10.54 7.48
CA LYS A 304 23.37 -10.43 8.76
C LYS A 304 21.89 -10.09 8.51
N TYR A 305 21.62 -9.14 7.62
CA TYR A 305 20.26 -8.75 7.24
C TYR A 305 19.50 -9.87 6.53
N ILE A 306 20.14 -10.56 5.57
CA ILE A 306 19.53 -11.71 4.89
C ILE A 306 19.13 -12.79 5.91
N GLY A 307 20.04 -13.16 6.83
CA GLY A 307 19.75 -14.13 7.87
C GLY A 307 18.63 -13.70 8.82
N ALA A 308 18.63 -12.43 9.25
CA ALA A 308 17.59 -11.88 10.10
C ALA A 308 16.22 -11.92 9.41
N TYR A 309 16.14 -11.56 8.13
CA TYR A 309 14.89 -11.46 7.39
C TYR A 309 14.34 -12.83 7.02
N ALA A 310 15.22 -13.78 6.69
CA ALA A 310 14.83 -15.18 6.53
C ALA A 310 14.23 -15.75 7.83
N ALA A 311 14.80 -15.38 8.99
CA ALA A 311 14.27 -15.80 10.29
C ALA A 311 12.89 -15.17 10.59
N VAL A 312 12.68 -13.89 10.27
CA VAL A 312 11.39 -13.20 10.46
C VAL A 312 10.26 -13.84 9.63
N MET A 313 10.54 -14.25 8.39
CA MET A 313 9.57 -14.88 7.49
C MET A 313 9.46 -16.41 7.68
N GLY A 314 10.33 -17.01 8.51
CA GLY A 314 10.37 -18.47 8.70
C GLY A 314 10.71 -19.26 7.42
N GLY A 315 11.43 -18.66 6.48
CA GLY A 315 11.81 -19.27 5.19
C GLY A 315 12.12 -18.23 4.11
N VAL A 316 12.72 -18.67 3.01
CA VAL A 316 13.03 -17.84 1.84
C VAL A 316 13.04 -18.71 0.58
N ASP A 317 12.32 -18.28 -0.44
CA ASP A 317 12.24 -18.94 -1.74
C ASP A 317 13.30 -18.40 -2.70
N ALA A 318 13.56 -17.09 -2.65
CA ALA A 318 14.65 -16.46 -3.41
C ALA A 318 15.29 -15.26 -2.71
N ILE A 319 16.60 -15.12 -2.91
CA ILE A 319 17.38 -13.92 -2.59
C ILE A 319 17.69 -13.22 -3.90
N VAL A 320 17.32 -11.95 -4.01
CA VAL A 320 17.44 -11.14 -5.22
C VAL A 320 18.49 -10.06 -5.00
N PHE A 321 19.49 -9.98 -5.87
CA PHE A 321 20.45 -8.89 -5.94
C PHE A 321 20.08 -7.92 -7.06
N THR A 322 20.09 -6.63 -6.77
CA THR A 322 19.76 -5.59 -7.75
C THR A 322 20.54 -4.29 -7.47
N ALA A 323 20.36 -3.30 -8.35
CA ALA A 323 21.04 -2.02 -8.39
C ALA A 323 22.55 -2.14 -8.68
N GLY A 324 23.23 -0.99 -8.76
CA GLY A 324 24.58 -0.91 -9.35
C GLY A 324 25.61 -1.91 -8.81
N ILE A 325 25.69 -2.14 -7.51
CA ILE A 325 26.60 -3.14 -6.91
C ILE A 325 26.02 -4.55 -7.06
N GLY A 326 24.73 -4.75 -6.78
CA GLY A 326 24.11 -6.08 -6.79
C GLY A 326 24.09 -6.72 -8.18
N GLU A 327 23.92 -5.93 -9.22
CA GLU A 327 23.91 -6.36 -10.62
C GLU A 327 25.31 -6.65 -11.15
N ASN A 328 26.31 -5.84 -10.76
CA ASN A 328 27.61 -5.84 -11.43
C ASN A 328 28.75 -6.48 -10.61
N SER A 329 28.66 -6.57 -9.29
CA SER A 329 29.73 -7.14 -8.46
C SER A 329 29.51 -8.62 -8.16
N ALA A 330 30.13 -9.48 -8.98
CA ALA A 330 30.22 -10.91 -8.70
C ALA A 330 30.90 -11.20 -7.35
N THR A 331 31.90 -10.38 -6.97
CA THR A 331 32.65 -10.55 -5.73
C THR A 331 31.79 -10.31 -4.49
N ILE A 332 30.94 -9.28 -4.49
CA ILE A 332 30.01 -9.00 -3.38
C ILE A 332 28.96 -10.12 -3.29
N ARG A 333 28.34 -10.50 -4.41
CA ARG A 333 27.38 -11.61 -4.43
C ARG A 333 27.99 -12.91 -3.90
N HIS A 334 29.23 -13.21 -4.31
CA HIS A 334 30.01 -14.33 -3.78
C HIS A 334 30.14 -14.27 -2.26
N ARG A 335 30.75 -13.19 -1.73
CA ARG A 335 31.05 -13.05 -0.30
C ARG A 335 29.80 -13.07 0.59
N VAL A 336 28.70 -12.49 0.11
CA VAL A 336 27.42 -12.44 0.82
C VAL A 336 26.76 -13.81 0.86
N SER A 337 26.83 -14.55 -0.26
CA SER A 337 26.19 -15.86 -0.40
C SER A 337 26.92 -16.96 0.37
N GLN A 338 28.18 -16.75 0.75
CA GLN A 338 28.90 -17.66 1.63
C GLN A 338 28.16 -17.88 2.95
N ARG A 339 28.03 -19.14 3.37
CA ARG A 339 27.37 -19.56 4.62
C ARG A 339 25.85 -19.40 4.60
N LEU A 340 25.22 -19.25 3.43
CA LEU A 340 23.76 -19.27 3.28
C LEU A 340 23.21 -20.65 2.92
N GLU A 341 24.05 -21.69 2.86
CA GLU A 341 23.66 -23.06 2.49
C GLU A 341 22.67 -23.66 3.50
N PHE A 342 22.70 -23.20 4.77
CA PHE A 342 21.70 -23.61 5.77
C PHE A 342 20.28 -23.12 5.44
N LEU A 343 20.16 -22.01 4.71
CA LEU A 343 18.89 -21.54 4.12
C LEU A 343 18.54 -22.31 2.83
N GLY A 344 19.43 -23.17 2.36
CA GLY A 344 19.33 -23.84 1.08
C GLY A 344 19.70 -22.95 -0.11
N ALA A 345 20.33 -21.79 0.11
CA ALA A 345 20.85 -20.92 -0.94
C ALA A 345 22.31 -21.27 -1.23
N ILE A 346 22.57 -21.85 -2.40
CA ILE A 346 23.87 -22.32 -2.83
C ILE A 346 24.19 -21.60 -4.15
N LEU A 347 25.30 -20.86 -4.16
CA LEU A 347 25.75 -20.10 -5.32
C LEU A 347 26.41 -21.01 -6.36
N ASP A 348 26.11 -20.80 -7.63
CA ASP A 348 26.92 -21.27 -8.75
C ASP A 348 27.96 -20.20 -9.10
N GLU A 349 29.23 -20.55 -8.90
CA GLU A 349 30.35 -19.64 -9.06
C GLU A 349 30.62 -19.24 -10.51
N ASP A 350 30.39 -20.16 -11.45
CA ASP A 350 30.65 -19.91 -12.86
C ASP A 350 29.56 -18.99 -13.40
N GLU A 351 28.29 -19.31 -13.15
CA GLU A 351 27.15 -18.44 -13.49
C GLU A 351 27.37 -17.05 -12.87
N ASN A 352 27.62 -16.95 -11.56
CA ASN A 352 27.81 -15.67 -10.86
C ASN A 352 28.87 -14.76 -11.50
N ARG A 353 29.94 -15.32 -12.07
CA ARG A 353 31.01 -14.57 -12.73
C ARG A 353 30.65 -14.12 -14.14
N GLU A 354 29.87 -14.93 -14.86
CA GLU A 354 29.58 -14.72 -16.28
C GLU A 354 28.31 -13.90 -16.53
N ILE A 355 27.41 -13.80 -15.54
CA ILE A 355 26.14 -13.10 -15.75
C ILE A 355 26.33 -11.64 -16.15
N GLN A 356 25.43 -11.19 -17.03
CA GLN A 356 25.15 -9.80 -17.30
C GLN A 356 23.64 -9.65 -17.44
N VAL A 357 23.05 -8.80 -16.60
CA VAL A 357 21.64 -8.42 -16.74
C VAL A 357 21.53 -7.19 -17.64
N SER A 358 20.45 -7.13 -18.40
CA SER A 358 20.13 -5.99 -19.28
C SER A 358 18.62 -5.89 -19.47
N ASP A 359 18.13 -4.83 -20.10
CA ASP A 359 16.70 -4.67 -20.38
C ASP A 359 16.12 -5.85 -21.19
N ASN A 360 16.93 -6.47 -22.06
CA ASN A 360 16.53 -7.64 -22.85
C ASN A 360 16.55 -8.96 -22.07
N GLN A 361 17.39 -9.04 -21.03
CA GLN A 361 17.52 -10.19 -20.15
C GLN A 361 17.62 -9.70 -18.70
N PRO A 362 16.48 -9.28 -18.12
CA PRO A 362 16.50 -8.54 -16.85
C PRO A 362 16.68 -9.44 -15.64
N VAL A 363 16.60 -10.77 -15.77
CA VAL A 363 16.70 -11.73 -14.67
C VAL A 363 17.68 -12.84 -15.03
N MET A 364 18.60 -13.12 -14.12
CA MET A 364 19.54 -14.26 -14.19
C MET A 364 19.51 -15.04 -12.88
N ASP A 365 19.50 -16.37 -12.97
CA ASP A 365 19.63 -17.27 -11.81
C ASP A 365 21.08 -17.72 -11.67
N ILE A 366 21.67 -17.42 -10.52
CA ILE A 366 23.06 -17.77 -10.18
C ILE A 366 23.11 -18.84 -9.08
N SER A 367 22.01 -19.54 -8.84
CA SER A 367 21.96 -20.64 -7.88
C SER A 367 22.42 -21.96 -8.49
N ALA A 368 23.15 -22.74 -7.71
CA ALA A 368 23.53 -24.09 -8.08
C ALA A 368 22.29 -24.96 -8.30
N ARG A 369 22.39 -25.97 -9.16
CA ARG A 369 21.27 -26.85 -9.56
C ARG A 369 20.46 -27.47 -8.40
N HIS A 370 21.10 -27.72 -7.26
CA HIS A 370 20.48 -28.34 -6.08
C HIS A 370 20.16 -27.33 -4.97
N SER A 371 20.25 -26.03 -5.26
CA SER A 371 19.82 -24.95 -4.37
C SER A 371 18.30 -25.01 -4.18
N ARG A 372 17.84 -25.00 -2.93
CA ARG A 372 16.41 -24.95 -2.58
C ARG A 372 15.86 -23.52 -2.59
N CYS A 373 16.72 -22.56 -2.24
CA CYS A 373 16.45 -21.13 -2.37
C CYS A 373 17.15 -20.63 -3.63
N LYS A 374 16.44 -19.92 -4.50
CA LYS A 374 17.04 -19.29 -5.68
C LYS A 374 17.90 -18.08 -5.29
N ILE A 375 18.91 -17.81 -6.10
CA ILE A 375 19.74 -16.60 -5.98
C ILE A 375 19.65 -15.92 -7.32
N LEU A 376 18.94 -14.80 -7.38
CA LEU A 376 18.64 -14.11 -8.62
C LEU A 376 19.42 -12.80 -8.68
N VAL A 377 19.86 -12.42 -9.87
CA VAL A 377 20.30 -11.07 -10.19
C VAL A 377 19.26 -10.45 -11.10
N ILE A 378 18.71 -9.31 -10.71
CA ILE A 378 17.64 -8.63 -11.45
C ILE A 378 18.04 -7.19 -11.72
N ALA A 379 18.02 -6.76 -12.98
CA ALA A 379 18.17 -5.36 -13.35
C ALA A 379 16.96 -4.57 -12.86
N THR A 380 17.14 -3.62 -11.94
CA THR A 380 16.04 -2.75 -11.50
C THR A 380 15.77 -1.66 -12.54
N ASP A 381 14.51 -1.37 -12.78
CA ASP A 381 14.08 -0.23 -13.60
C ASP A 381 13.04 0.57 -12.82
N GLU A 382 13.52 1.45 -11.94
CA GLU A 382 12.68 2.30 -11.10
C GLU A 382 11.84 3.26 -11.94
N GLU A 383 12.40 3.77 -13.04
CA GLU A 383 11.68 4.70 -13.90
C GLU A 383 10.53 4.01 -14.65
N LEU A 384 10.72 2.80 -15.19
CA LEU A 384 9.62 2.02 -15.76
C LEU A 384 8.56 1.67 -14.71
N ALA A 385 8.98 1.33 -13.49
CA ALA A 385 8.04 1.04 -12.40
C ALA A 385 7.19 2.29 -12.07
N ILE A 386 7.81 3.46 -11.92
CA ILE A 386 7.10 4.74 -11.72
C ILE A 386 6.18 5.05 -12.90
N ALA A 387 6.65 4.87 -14.13
CA ALA A 387 5.85 5.11 -15.33
C ALA A 387 4.59 4.24 -15.35
N ARG A 388 4.71 2.93 -15.03
CA ARG A 388 3.58 2.00 -14.96
C ARG A 388 2.62 2.36 -13.83
N LEU A 389 3.14 2.69 -12.64
CA LEU A 389 2.32 3.13 -11.51
C LEU A 389 1.56 4.43 -11.84
N SER A 390 2.22 5.39 -12.48
CA SER A 390 1.58 6.63 -12.92
C SER A 390 0.55 6.41 -14.02
N ALA A 391 0.84 5.55 -15.01
CA ALA A 391 -0.13 5.22 -16.04
C ALA A 391 -1.36 4.52 -15.45
N LYS A 392 -1.15 3.57 -14.52
CA LYS A 392 -2.23 2.92 -13.77
C LYS A 392 -3.06 3.96 -13.03
N GLU A 393 -2.44 4.83 -12.24
CA GLU A 393 -3.12 5.86 -11.46
C GLU A 393 -3.89 6.86 -12.35
N ILE A 394 -3.36 7.21 -13.53
CA ILE A 394 -4.06 8.09 -14.49
C ILE A 394 -5.25 7.39 -15.13
N LEU A 395 -5.12 6.10 -15.48
CA LEU A 395 -6.22 5.32 -16.04
C LEU A 395 -7.30 5.10 -14.98
N GLU A 396 -6.90 4.67 -13.79
CA GLU A 396 -7.78 4.48 -12.65
C GLU A 396 -8.44 5.79 -12.26
N ASN A 397 -7.76 6.93 -12.15
CA ASN A 397 -8.45 8.20 -11.88
C ASN A 397 -9.39 8.67 -12.99
N ARG A 398 -9.09 8.35 -14.24
CA ARG A 398 -10.06 8.55 -15.34
C ARG A 398 -11.28 7.62 -15.19
N HIS A 399 -11.14 6.52 -14.47
CA HIS A 399 -12.24 5.66 -14.03
C HIS A 399 -12.80 6.04 -12.63
N LEU A 400 -12.06 6.78 -11.79
CA LEU A 400 -12.42 7.23 -10.43
C LEU A 400 -13.17 8.56 -10.40
N ASP A 401 -13.46 9.17 -11.55
CA ASP A 401 -14.61 10.08 -11.66
C ASP A 401 -15.94 9.41 -11.24
N GLY A 402 -15.93 8.14 -10.80
CA GLY A 402 -16.81 7.72 -9.71
C GLY A 402 -16.51 6.38 -9.03
N LYS A 403 -15.52 6.26 -8.13
CA LYS A 403 -15.67 5.25 -7.04
C LYS A 403 -16.32 5.92 -5.83
N LYS A 404 -17.61 5.70 -5.67
CA LYS A 404 -18.35 6.07 -4.46
C LYS A 404 -17.80 5.28 -3.27
N ALA A 405 -17.57 5.92 -2.13
CA ALA A 405 -17.42 5.21 -0.86
C ALA A 405 -18.78 4.61 -0.47
N ILE A 406 -18.81 3.39 0.08
CA ILE A 406 -20.06 2.73 0.50
C ILE A 406 -20.33 3.09 1.97
N PRO A 407 -21.36 3.88 2.30
CA PRO A 407 -21.71 4.18 3.70
C PRO A 407 -22.14 2.91 4.42
N ILE A 408 -21.77 2.74 5.69
CA ILE A 408 -22.14 1.60 6.52
C ILE A 408 -23.18 2.02 7.56
N ALA A 409 -24.30 1.31 7.58
CA ALA A 409 -25.39 1.45 8.54
C ALA A 409 -25.49 0.23 9.45
N VAL A 410 -25.49 0.48 10.76
CA VAL A 410 -25.73 -0.55 11.77
C VAL A 410 -27.25 -0.70 11.96
N SER A 411 -27.76 -1.87 11.60
CA SER A 411 -29.18 -2.20 11.67
C SER A 411 -29.51 -2.74 13.05
N ALA A 412 -30.13 -1.91 13.87
CA ALA A 412 -30.67 -2.34 15.16
C ALA A 412 -31.87 -3.28 14.97
N ARG A 413 -32.13 -4.12 15.98
CA ARG A 413 -33.31 -5.00 16.01
C ARG A 413 -34.61 -4.23 15.72
N HIS A 414 -35.45 -4.74 14.84
CA HIS A 414 -36.68 -4.08 14.43
C HIS A 414 -37.69 -5.05 13.84
N VAL A 415 -38.90 -4.54 13.57
CA VAL A 415 -39.97 -5.31 12.93
C VAL A 415 -40.56 -4.60 11.73
N HIS A 416 -40.89 -5.39 10.71
CA HIS A 416 -41.74 -5.00 9.60
C HIS A 416 -43.05 -5.74 9.73
N LEU A 417 -44.17 -5.03 9.57
CA LEU A 417 -45.50 -5.59 9.81
C LEU A 417 -46.41 -5.43 8.59
N THR A 418 -47.37 -6.33 8.47
CA THR A 418 -48.53 -6.15 7.57
C THR A 418 -49.53 -5.16 8.19
N GLN A 419 -50.36 -4.55 7.34
CA GLN A 419 -51.44 -3.67 7.81
C GLN A 419 -52.40 -4.40 8.77
N GLU A 420 -52.73 -5.66 8.47
CA GLU A 420 -53.57 -6.51 9.33
C GLU A 420 -52.96 -6.66 10.73
N THR A 421 -51.66 -6.97 10.82
CA THR A 421 -50.99 -7.11 12.12
C THR A 421 -50.84 -5.78 12.85
N VAL A 422 -50.69 -4.65 12.14
CA VAL A 422 -50.74 -3.32 12.76
C VAL A 422 -52.11 -3.10 13.42
N GLU A 423 -53.19 -3.43 12.72
CA GLU A 423 -54.54 -3.26 13.25
C GLU A 423 -54.83 -4.18 14.43
N GLU A 424 -54.33 -5.42 14.41
CA GLU A 424 -54.44 -6.32 15.55
C GLU A 424 -53.66 -5.84 16.78
N LEU A 425 -52.50 -5.20 16.58
CA LEU A 425 -51.65 -4.73 17.68
C LEU A 425 -52.06 -3.36 18.24
N PHE A 426 -52.66 -2.49 17.42
CA PHE A 426 -52.90 -1.08 17.76
C PHE A 426 -54.36 -0.63 17.59
N GLY A 427 -55.24 -1.48 17.06
CA GLY A 427 -56.66 -1.22 16.88
C GLY A 427 -57.09 -1.17 15.42
N ALA A 428 -58.38 -1.43 15.16
CA ALA A 428 -58.93 -1.47 13.81
C ALA A 428 -58.69 -0.14 13.05
N GLY A 429 -58.21 -0.23 11.81
CA GLY A 429 -57.88 0.93 10.97
C GLY A 429 -56.66 1.75 11.38
N TYR A 430 -55.86 1.30 12.36
CA TYR A 430 -54.69 2.04 12.83
C TYR A 430 -53.64 2.24 11.72
N GLN A 431 -53.03 3.43 11.67
CA GLN A 431 -51.98 3.78 10.73
C GLN A 431 -50.69 4.11 11.49
N LEU A 432 -49.57 3.51 11.08
CA LEU A 432 -48.27 3.75 11.69
C LEU A 432 -47.86 5.23 11.52
N THR A 433 -47.37 5.83 12.60
CA THR A 433 -46.95 7.22 12.59
C THR A 433 -45.45 7.36 12.36
N VAL A 434 -45.07 8.29 11.48
CA VAL A 434 -43.66 8.54 11.15
C VAL A 434 -42.97 9.20 12.35
N ARG A 435 -41.85 8.63 12.79
CA ARG A 435 -40.93 9.26 13.74
C ARG A 435 -39.84 10.04 13.01
N ASN A 436 -39.03 9.33 12.22
CA ASN A 436 -37.94 9.89 11.42
C ASN A 436 -37.75 9.07 10.13
N PRO A 437 -37.34 9.69 9.01
CA PRO A 437 -36.97 8.96 7.80
C PRO A 437 -35.71 8.09 8.03
N LEU A 438 -35.60 6.99 7.29
CA LEU A 438 -34.39 6.19 7.20
C LEU A 438 -33.56 6.58 5.97
N SER A 439 -32.34 6.06 5.89
CA SER A 439 -31.41 6.28 4.78
C SER A 439 -31.98 5.82 3.43
N GLN A 440 -32.69 4.69 3.42
CA GLN A 440 -33.33 4.15 2.23
C GLN A 440 -34.60 4.95 1.86
N PRO A 441 -34.70 5.46 0.62
CA PRO A 441 -35.83 6.29 0.19
C PRO A 441 -37.20 5.67 0.47
N GLY A 442 -38.08 6.46 1.09
CA GLY A 442 -39.46 6.06 1.40
C GLY A 442 -39.61 5.16 2.64
N GLN A 443 -38.52 4.74 3.29
CA GLN A 443 -38.57 4.00 4.55
C GLN A 443 -38.46 4.94 5.76
N PHE A 444 -39.08 4.57 6.87
CA PHE A 444 -39.09 5.38 8.08
C PHE A 444 -39.18 4.53 9.36
N ALA A 445 -38.58 5.03 10.43
CA ALA A 445 -38.84 4.50 11.77
C ALA A 445 -40.18 5.06 12.27
N CYS A 446 -41.01 4.20 12.88
CA CYS A 446 -42.32 4.59 13.39
C CYS A 446 -42.24 5.03 14.87
N ASN A 447 -43.23 5.77 15.40
CA ASN A 447 -43.25 6.07 16.86
C ASN A 447 -43.60 4.83 17.69
N GLU A 448 -44.30 3.90 17.07
CA GLU A 448 -44.76 2.66 17.64
C GLU A 448 -43.60 1.69 17.89
N THR A 449 -43.75 0.92 18.96
CA THR A 449 -42.86 -0.17 19.32
C THR A 449 -43.67 -1.36 19.79
N VAL A 450 -43.13 -2.55 19.61
CA VAL A 450 -43.69 -3.79 20.13
C VAL A 450 -42.75 -4.41 21.15
N THR A 451 -43.27 -5.31 21.98
CA THR A 451 -42.46 -6.24 22.76
C THR A 451 -42.41 -7.58 22.02
N LEU A 452 -41.21 -8.09 21.77
CA LEU A 452 -41.00 -9.45 21.25
C LEU A 452 -40.96 -10.41 22.43
N VAL A 453 -41.72 -11.50 22.38
CA VAL A 453 -41.74 -12.53 23.42
C VAL A 453 -41.37 -13.86 22.81
N GLY A 454 -40.21 -14.37 23.20
CA GLY A 454 -39.73 -15.71 22.86
C GLY A 454 -39.95 -16.71 24.01
N PRO A 455 -39.56 -17.98 23.83
CA PRO A 455 -39.72 -19.02 24.83
C PRO A 455 -38.99 -18.77 26.16
N LYS A 456 -37.86 -18.05 26.14
CA LYS A 456 -37.03 -17.79 27.33
C LYS A 456 -37.26 -16.41 27.94
N ASN A 457 -37.25 -15.36 27.11
CA ASN A 457 -37.33 -13.97 27.57
C ASN A 457 -38.15 -13.10 26.61
N LYS A 458 -38.25 -11.81 26.94
CA LYS A 458 -38.88 -10.78 26.11
C LYS A 458 -37.95 -9.60 25.87
N LEU A 459 -38.03 -9.00 24.69
CA LEU A 459 -37.36 -7.76 24.31
C LEU A 459 -38.40 -6.66 24.17
N GLU A 460 -38.32 -5.64 25.02
CA GLU A 460 -39.27 -4.53 25.03
C GLU A 460 -38.83 -3.40 24.09
N LYS A 461 -39.79 -2.58 23.65
CA LYS A 461 -39.56 -1.35 22.87
C LYS A 461 -38.85 -1.58 21.52
N VAL A 462 -39.08 -2.72 20.88
CA VAL A 462 -38.57 -2.99 19.53
C VAL A 462 -39.32 -2.16 18.51
N ARG A 463 -38.56 -1.44 17.68
CA ARG A 463 -39.09 -0.43 16.75
C ARG A 463 -39.77 -1.07 15.56
N ILE A 464 -40.91 -0.49 15.14
CA ILE A 464 -41.54 -0.82 13.87
C ILE A 464 -40.95 0.07 12.77
N LEU A 465 -40.61 -0.52 11.63
CA LEU A 465 -40.17 0.20 10.44
C LEU A 465 -41.26 0.17 9.37
N GLY A 466 -41.60 1.37 8.89
CA GLY A 466 -42.56 1.59 7.83
C GLY A 466 -41.90 1.80 6.46
N PRO A 467 -42.69 1.72 5.37
CA PRO A 467 -44.12 1.43 5.34
C PRO A 467 -44.43 -0.04 5.69
N VAL A 468 -45.71 -0.35 5.90
CA VAL A 468 -46.17 -1.74 6.07
C VAL A 468 -45.74 -2.61 4.89
N ARG A 469 -45.43 -3.87 5.15
CA ARG A 469 -44.99 -4.86 4.14
C ARG A 469 -46.07 -5.89 3.87
N SER A 470 -45.86 -6.73 2.86
CA SER A 470 -46.75 -7.86 2.54
C SER A 470 -46.58 -9.05 3.50
N LYS A 471 -45.49 -9.08 4.29
CA LYS A 471 -45.20 -10.12 5.28
C LYS A 471 -44.70 -9.50 6.57
N ASN A 472 -45.03 -10.14 7.69
CA ASN A 472 -44.44 -9.85 8.99
C ASN A 472 -43.01 -10.40 9.04
N GLN A 473 -42.09 -9.61 9.57
CA GLN A 473 -40.70 -9.98 9.73
C GLN A 473 -40.10 -9.32 10.96
N VAL A 474 -39.33 -10.08 11.71
CA VAL A 474 -38.59 -9.64 12.88
C VAL A 474 -37.11 -9.84 12.59
N GLU A 475 -36.36 -8.76 12.55
CA GLU A 475 -34.90 -8.80 12.38
C GLU A 475 -34.24 -8.60 13.75
N ILE A 476 -33.44 -9.57 14.16
CA ILE A 476 -32.74 -9.62 15.46
C ILE A 476 -31.29 -10.07 15.27
N SER A 477 -30.42 -9.75 16.21
CA SER A 477 -29.03 -10.23 16.18
C SER A 477 -28.90 -11.66 16.73
N ARG A 478 -27.71 -12.27 16.55
CA ARG A 478 -27.37 -13.57 17.12
C ARG A 478 -27.53 -13.59 18.66
N THR A 479 -27.17 -12.49 19.31
CA THR A 479 -27.30 -12.35 20.76
C THR A 479 -28.78 -12.34 21.18
N ASP A 480 -29.64 -11.71 20.39
CA ASP A 480 -31.07 -11.61 20.66
C ASP A 480 -31.81 -12.93 20.51
N GLU A 481 -31.46 -13.75 19.52
CA GLU A 481 -32.07 -15.08 19.36
C GLU A 481 -31.80 -15.97 20.58
N PHE A 482 -30.56 -15.97 21.09
CA PHE A 482 -30.19 -16.72 22.29
C PHE A 482 -30.94 -16.22 23.51
N PHE A 483 -31.08 -14.89 23.64
CA PHE A 483 -31.80 -14.26 24.73
C PHE A 483 -33.29 -14.61 24.71
N LEU A 484 -33.94 -14.50 23.55
CA LEU A 484 -35.36 -14.84 23.37
C LEU A 484 -35.60 -16.35 23.45
N GLY A 485 -34.59 -17.18 23.18
CA GLY A 485 -34.70 -18.64 23.16
C GLY A 485 -35.29 -19.18 21.86
N ILE A 486 -34.97 -18.54 20.74
CA ILE A 486 -35.31 -18.97 19.38
C ILE A 486 -34.03 -19.21 18.57
N ASP A 487 -34.11 -19.93 17.47
CA ASP A 487 -32.99 -20.23 16.57
C ASP A 487 -33.30 -19.61 15.21
N ALA A 488 -32.95 -18.33 15.05
CA ALA A 488 -33.32 -17.50 13.91
C ALA A 488 -32.26 -17.65 12.80
N PRO A 489 -32.63 -18.13 11.59
CA PRO A 489 -31.66 -18.33 10.53
C PRO A 489 -31.15 -16.99 9.97
N VAL A 490 -29.89 -16.96 9.53
CA VAL A 490 -29.35 -15.84 8.73
C VAL A 490 -29.97 -15.88 7.33
N ARG A 491 -30.67 -14.82 6.93
CA ARG A 491 -31.42 -14.78 5.66
C ARG A 491 -31.49 -13.38 5.05
N GLU A 492 -31.70 -13.33 3.74
CA GLU A 492 -32.07 -12.08 3.07
C GLU A 492 -33.42 -11.55 3.59
N SER A 493 -33.49 -10.24 3.86
CA SER A 493 -34.72 -9.56 4.26
C SER A 493 -35.83 -9.79 3.22
N GLY A 494 -36.96 -10.35 3.67
CA GLY A 494 -38.11 -10.77 2.86
C GLY A 494 -38.29 -12.29 2.76
N HIS A 495 -37.27 -13.09 3.08
CA HIS A 495 -37.29 -14.56 2.99
C HIS A 495 -37.53 -15.25 4.34
N THR A 496 -38.74 -15.12 4.86
CA THR A 496 -39.09 -15.58 6.22
C THR A 496 -39.59 -17.02 6.31
N GLU A 497 -39.70 -17.77 5.21
CA GLU A 497 -40.33 -19.10 5.22
C GLU A 497 -39.53 -20.13 6.04
N ASN A 498 -40.17 -20.95 6.89
CA ASN A 498 -39.47 -21.91 7.77
C ASN A 498 -38.49 -21.23 8.75
N SER A 499 -38.78 -19.99 9.16
CA SER A 499 -38.11 -19.33 10.28
C SER A 499 -38.95 -19.50 11.55
N PRO A 500 -38.38 -19.40 12.76
CA PRO A 500 -39.15 -19.45 13.99
C PRO A 500 -40.14 -18.28 14.09
N GLY A 501 -41.28 -18.56 14.71
CA GLY A 501 -42.24 -17.55 15.13
C GLY A 501 -41.94 -17.00 16.52
N LEU A 502 -42.64 -15.92 16.88
CA LEU A 502 -42.64 -15.34 18.23
C LEU A 502 -43.92 -14.52 18.46
N THR A 503 -44.18 -14.15 19.71
CA THR A 503 -45.33 -13.31 20.05
C THR A 503 -44.94 -11.84 20.09
N LEU A 504 -45.70 -11.00 19.40
CA LEU A 504 -45.64 -9.54 19.47
C LEU A 504 -46.69 -9.04 20.48
N ILE A 505 -46.32 -8.06 21.29
CA ILE A 505 -47.25 -7.33 22.16
C ILE A 505 -47.22 -5.84 21.79
N GLY A 506 -48.39 -5.31 21.41
CA GLY A 506 -48.62 -3.93 20.99
C GLY A 506 -49.19 -3.05 22.10
N SER A 507 -49.97 -2.02 21.74
CA SER A 507 -50.65 -1.17 22.71
C SER A 507 -51.77 -1.92 23.44
N GLU A 508 -52.11 -1.47 24.64
CA GLU A 508 -53.20 -2.06 25.44
C GLU A 508 -53.06 -3.58 25.69
N ASN A 509 -51.83 -4.11 25.58
CA ASN A 509 -51.49 -5.53 25.65
C ASN A 509 -52.15 -6.42 24.58
N HIS A 510 -52.56 -5.87 23.44
CA HIS A 510 -52.93 -6.69 22.29
C HIS A 510 -51.75 -7.56 21.84
N LYS A 511 -52.04 -8.82 21.50
CA LYS A 511 -51.01 -9.83 21.21
C LYS A 511 -51.27 -10.48 19.86
N VAL A 512 -50.21 -10.60 19.08
CA VAL A 512 -50.21 -11.35 17.82
C VAL A 512 -49.10 -12.39 17.89
N THR A 513 -49.43 -13.66 17.64
CA THR A 513 -48.41 -14.72 17.58
C THR A 513 -48.09 -15.04 16.13
N LEU A 514 -46.87 -14.70 15.73
CA LEU A 514 -46.35 -15.05 14.43
C LEU A 514 -45.97 -16.54 14.43
N LYS A 515 -46.38 -17.28 13.40
CA LYS A 515 -45.97 -18.69 13.23
C LYS A 515 -44.56 -18.82 12.66
N GLU A 516 -44.13 -17.83 11.90
CA GLU A 516 -42.81 -17.65 11.31
C GLU A 516 -42.54 -16.15 11.16
N GLY A 517 -41.28 -15.76 10.95
CA GLY A 517 -40.93 -14.36 10.67
C GLY A 517 -39.65 -13.88 11.32
N ALA A 518 -39.06 -14.59 12.28
CA ALA A 518 -37.88 -14.14 12.99
C ALA A 518 -36.59 -14.63 12.32
N ILE A 519 -35.74 -13.69 11.88
CA ILE A 519 -34.48 -13.94 11.17
C ILE A 519 -33.35 -13.09 11.75
N CYS A 520 -32.12 -13.53 11.51
CA CYS A 520 -30.96 -12.63 11.49
C CYS A 520 -30.78 -12.13 10.06
N ALA A 521 -30.71 -10.82 9.86
CA ALA A 521 -30.56 -10.28 8.51
C ALA A 521 -29.16 -10.62 7.97
N TRP A 522 -29.12 -11.16 6.75
CA TRP A 522 -27.86 -11.33 6.04
C TRP A 522 -27.33 -9.94 5.68
N ARG A 523 -26.09 -9.63 6.11
CA ARG A 523 -25.38 -8.41 5.70
C ARG A 523 -25.43 -8.23 4.17
N HIS A 524 -25.71 -7.00 3.74
CA HIS A 524 -25.95 -6.71 2.34
C HIS A 524 -25.66 -5.25 2.00
N ILE A 525 -25.50 -4.95 0.71
CA ILE A 525 -25.40 -3.59 0.18
C ILE A 525 -26.62 -3.31 -0.69
N HIS A 526 -27.32 -2.22 -0.39
CA HIS A 526 -28.31 -1.64 -1.27
C HIS A 526 -27.61 -0.79 -2.33
N MET A 527 -27.92 -1.00 -3.61
CA MET A 527 -27.35 -0.26 -4.74
C MET A 527 -28.43 0.20 -5.72
N HIS A 528 -28.30 1.42 -6.24
CA HIS A 528 -28.99 1.79 -7.48
C HIS A 528 -28.33 1.05 -8.66
N PRO A 529 -29.02 0.77 -9.78
CA PRO A 529 -28.40 0.20 -10.99
C PRO A 529 -27.11 0.92 -11.42
N ASP A 530 -27.10 2.25 -11.40
CA ASP A 530 -25.91 3.05 -11.69
C ASP A 530 -24.75 2.79 -10.72
N ASP A 531 -25.03 2.56 -9.42
CA ASP A 531 -23.99 2.21 -8.45
C ASP A 531 -23.44 0.80 -8.75
N ALA A 532 -24.31 -0.16 -9.07
CA ALA A 532 -23.91 -1.52 -9.39
C ALA A 532 -23.03 -1.59 -10.64
N GLU A 533 -23.37 -0.80 -11.67
CA GLU A 533 -22.54 -0.64 -12.88
C GLU A 533 -21.17 -0.02 -12.55
N ILE A 534 -21.15 1.02 -11.70
CA ILE A 534 -19.91 1.66 -11.21
C ILE A 534 -18.99 0.67 -10.49
N PHE A 535 -19.55 -0.19 -9.64
CA PHE A 535 -18.77 -1.17 -8.86
C PHE A 535 -18.53 -2.49 -9.61
N GLY A 536 -19.06 -2.66 -10.82
CA GLY A 536 -18.89 -3.88 -11.60
C GLY A 536 -19.59 -5.11 -11.01
N VAL A 537 -20.69 -4.94 -10.28
CA VAL A 537 -21.45 -6.02 -9.61
C VAL A 537 -22.89 -6.09 -10.11
N ALA A 538 -23.54 -7.24 -9.92
CA ALA A 538 -24.93 -7.48 -10.27
C ALA A 538 -25.79 -7.80 -9.03
N ASP A 539 -27.12 -7.70 -9.18
CA ASP A 539 -28.06 -8.15 -8.15
C ASP A 539 -27.79 -9.62 -7.78
N LYS A 540 -27.74 -9.91 -6.48
CA LYS A 540 -27.42 -11.21 -5.88
C LYS A 540 -25.98 -11.67 -5.94
N ASP A 541 -25.04 -10.85 -6.40
CA ASP A 541 -23.63 -11.13 -6.21
C ASP A 541 -23.28 -11.17 -4.71
N ILE A 542 -22.28 -11.98 -4.36
CA ILE A 542 -21.73 -12.07 -3.01
C ILE A 542 -20.30 -11.56 -3.07
N VAL A 543 -20.00 -10.54 -2.27
CA VAL A 543 -18.74 -9.79 -2.34
C VAL A 543 -18.04 -9.73 -0.98
N GLU A 544 -16.79 -9.28 -1.00
CA GLU A 544 -16.03 -8.91 0.20
C GLU A 544 -15.92 -7.38 0.28
N VAL A 545 -16.13 -6.82 1.48
CA VAL A 545 -16.04 -5.38 1.73
C VAL A 545 -14.98 -5.11 2.77
N GLU A 546 -13.93 -4.37 2.40
CA GLU A 546 -12.95 -3.87 3.37
C GLU A 546 -13.51 -2.61 4.03
N VAL A 547 -13.44 -2.57 5.35
CA VAL A 547 -13.81 -1.41 6.16
C VAL A 547 -12.55 -0.91 6.85
N ASN A 548 -12.12 0.27 6.43
CA ASN A 548 -10.94 0.93 6.95
C ASN A 548 -11.30 1.65 8.26
N ASN A 549 -10.89 1.08 9.39
CA ASN A 549 -10.83 1.79 10.67
C ASN A 549 -9.38 2.24 10.92
N SER A 550 -9.19 3.40 11.55
CA SER A 550 -7.89 4.04 11.79
C SER A 550 -6.89 3.19 12.60
N GLU A 551 -7.38 2.13 13.27
CA GLU A 551 -6.54 1.24 14.09
C GLU A 551 -6.33 -0.16 13.49
N ARG A 552 -7.25 -0.65 12.63
CA ARG A 552 -7.24 -1.99 12.00
C ARG A 552 -8.26 -2.06 10.85
N SER A 553 -7.84 -2.51 9.66
CA SER A 553 -8.79 -2.83 8.59
C SER A 553 -9.41 -4.21 8.80
N LEU A 554 -10.70 -4.34 8.46
CA LEU A 554 -11.49 -5.57 8.57
C LEU A 554 -12.18 -5.85 7.24
N ILE A 555 -12.16 -7.10 6.79
CA ILE A 555 -12.91 -7.52 5.60
C ILE A 555 -14.18 -8.27 6.04
N PHE A 556 -15.33 -7.75 5.64
CA PHE A 556 -16.59 -8.48 5.70
C PHE A 556 -16.71 -9.36 4.46
N GLY A 557 -16.55 -10.67 4.65
CA GLY A 557 -16.93 -11.65 3.64
C GLY A 557 -18.44 -11.88 3.61
N ASP A 558 -18.89 -12.56 2.55
CA ASP A 558 -20.27 -12.97 2.33
C ASP A 558 -21.27 -11.80 2.36
N VAL A 559 -20.98 -10.69 1.68
CA VAL A 559 -21.89 -9.54 1.62
C VAL A 559 -22.78 -9.63 0.37
N LEU A 560 -24.09 -9.68 0.54
CA LEU A 560 -25.04 -9.78 -0.58
C LEU A 560 -25.28 -8.42 -1.26
N ILE A 561 -25.19 -8.36 -2.59
CA ILE A 561 -25.59 -7.18 -3.38
C ILE A 561 -27.09 -7.23 -3.67
N ARG A 562 -27.78 -6.11 -3.43
CA ARG A 562 -29.20 -5.91 -3.75
C ARG A 562 -29.35 -4.67 -4.61
N VAL A 563 -29.81 -4.84 -5.85
CA VAL A 563 -29.95 -3.74 -6.82
C VAL A 563 -31.42 -3.40 -7.04
N SER A 564 -31.78 -2.12 -6.87
CA SER A 564 -33.08 -1.57 -7.22
C SER A 564 -32.95 -0.08 -7.50
N ASP A 565 -33.73 0.40 -8.47
CA ASP A 565 -33.94 1.83 -8.76
C ASP A 565 -34.40 2.68 -7.55
N LYS A 566 -34.87 2.04 -6.47
CA LYS A 566 -35.31 2.70 -5.23
C LYS A 566 -34.25 2.73 -4.14
N PHE A 567 -33.12 2.04 -4.32
CA PHE A 567 -32.09 1.94 -3.31
C PHE A 567 -31.12 3.11 -3.37
N LYS A 568 -30.64 3.50 -2.19
CA LYS A 568 -29.51 4.40 -2.01
C LYS A 568 -28.33 3.57 -1.53
N LEU A 569 -27.13 3.83 -2.11
CA LEU A 569 -25.90 3.14 -1.74
C LEU A 569 -25.67 3.13 -0.23
N GLU A 570 -25.76 1.95 0.40
CA GLU A 570 -25.49 1.74 1.82
C GLU A 570 -25.33 0.25 2.14
N MET A 571 -24.31 -0.10 2.92
CA MET A 571 -24.09 -1.43 3.47
C MET A 571 -24.80 -1.55 4.83
N HIS A 572 -25.56 -2.62 5.03
CA HIS A 572 -26.24 -2.94 6.27
C HIS A 572 -25.56 -4.13 6.96
N ILE A 573 -25.17 -3.92 8.22
CA ILE A 573 -24.68 -4.96 9.14
C ILE A 573 -25.52 -4.97 10.41
N ASP A 574 -25.54 -6.09 11.14
CA ASP A 574 -26.24 -6.17 12.44
C ASP A 574 -25.41 -5.58 13.59
N THR A 575 -26.02 -5.48 14.77
CA THR A 575 -25.37 -4.92 15.96
C THR A 575 -24.23 -5.77 16.50
N ASP A 576 -24.29 -7.09 16.35
CA ASP A 576 -23.24 -7.99 16.85
C ASP A 576 -22.01 -7.90 15.94
N GLU A 577 -22.23 -7.86 14.63
CA GLU A 577 -21.21 -7.60 13.60
C GLU A 577 -20.54 -6.25 13.80
N ALA A 578 -21.32 -5.19 14.02
CA ALA A 578 -20.81 -3.86 14.28
C ALA A 578 -19.99 -3.79 15.58
N ASN A 579 -20.48 -4.38 16.67
CA ASN A 579 -19.76 -4.42 17.94
C ASN A 579 -18.45 -5.23 17.83
N ALA A 580 -18.47 -6.37 17.13
CA ALA A 580 -17.29 -7.19 16.91
C ALA A 580 -16.24 -6.49 16.04
N ALA A 581 -16.68 -5.59 15.15
CA ALA A 581 -15.86 -4.80 14.26
C ALA A 581 -15.49 -3.40 14.79
N GLU A 582 -16.01 -3.02 15.97
CA GLU A 582 -15.91 -1.65 16.52
C GLU A 582 -16.42 -0.55 15.56
N ILE A 583 -17.45 -0.86 14.77
CA ILE A 583 -18.04 0.04 13.77
C ILE A 583 -19.25 0.77 14.36
N ASN A 584 -19.32 2.07 14.12
CA ASN A 584 -20.50 2.89 14.37
C ASN A 584 -21.12 3.37 13.04
N SER A 585 -22.38 3.83 13.07
CA SER A 585 -23.03 4.41 11.89
C SER A 585 -22.22 5.61 11.36
N GLY A 586 -21.90 5.62 10.06
CA GLY A 586 -21.12 6.69 9.40
C GLY A 586 -19.71 6.30 8.96
N PHE A 587 -19.28 5.05 9.18
CA PHE A 587 -18.08 4.48 8.57
C PHE A 587 -18.30 4.24 7.07
N ILE A 588 -17.22 4.19 6.31
CA ILE A 588 -17.22 3.91 4.87
C ILE A 588 -16.49 2.59 4.59
N GLY A 589 -17.04 1.81 3.67
CA GLY A 589 -16.46 0.58 3.16
C GLY A 589 -16.08 0.70 1.68
N GLU A 590 -15.14 -0.13 1.25
CA GLU A 590 -14.64 -0.23 -0.12
C GLU A 590 -14.79 -1.67 -0.62
N LEU A 591 -15.22 -1.83 -1.87
CA LEU A 591 -15.29 -3.14 -2.52
C LEU A 591 -13.93 -3.55 -3.03
N HIS A 592 -13.51 -4.77 -2.66
CA HIS A 592 -12.32 -5.39 -3.22
C HIS A 592 -12.72 -6.44 -4.26
N GLU A 593 -12.19 -6.30 -5.47
CA GLU A 593 -12.26 -7.37 -6.46
C GLU A 593 -11.44 -8.55 -5.95
N THR A 594 -12.10 -9.71 -5.84
CA THR A 594 -11.42 -10.98 -5.62
C THR A 594 -11.50 -11.77 -6.93
N ASP A 595 -10.39 -12.36 -7.39
CA ASP A 595 -10.35 -13.26 -8.57
C ASP A 595 -11.12 -14.58 -8.35
N ALA A 596 -11.93 -14.68 -7.29
CA ALA A 596 -12.65 -15.87 -6.89
C ALA A 596 -13.94 -16.02 -7.70
N SER A 597 -13.90 -16.82 -8.77
CA SER A 597 -15.12 -17.33 -9.39
C SER A 597 -15.71 -18.49 -8.57
N GLY A 598 -16.79 -18.23 -7.84
CA GLY A 598 -17.54 -19.24 -7.09
C GLY A 598 -18.59 -19.93 -7.97
N SER A 599 -18.34 -21.15 -8.44
CA SER A 599 -19.40 -21.95 -9.09
C SER A 599 -20.31 -22.58 -8.02
N LEU A 600 -21.59 -22.19 -7.99
CA LEU A 600 -22.65 -22.87 -7.22
C LEU A 600 -22.78 -24.33 -7.70
N ARG A 601 -22.09 -25.27 -7.04
CA ARG A 601 -22.33 -26.70 -7.25
C ARG A 601 -23.61 -27.09 -6.54
N LYS A 602 -24.69 -27.23 -7.31
CA LYS A 602 -25.94 -27.86 -6.88
C LYS A 602 -25.60 -29.21 -6.23
N LYS A 603 -25.86 -29.35 -4.92
CA LYS A 603 -25.73 -30.62 -4.22
C LYS A 603 -26.69 -31.61 -4.88
N LYS A 604 -26.17 -32.57 -5.65
CA LYS A 604 -26.95 -33.74 -6.06
C LYS A 604 -27.19 -34.55 -4.79
N LEU A 605 -28.45 -34.56 -4.35
CA LEU A 605 -28.95 -35.58 -3.43
C LEU A 605 -28.90 -36.92 -4.18
N ASN A 606 -28.12 -37.85 -3.66
CA ASN A 606 -28.46 -39.27 -3.59
C ASN A 606 -28.14 -39.72 -2.17
#